data_AF-A0A7W1SJ39-F1
#
_entry.id   AF-A0A7W1SJ39-F1
#
_cell.length_a   1.000
_cell.length_b   1.000
_cell.length_c   1.000
_cell.angle_alpha   90.00
_cell.angle_beta   90.00
_cell.angle_gamma   90.00
#
_symmetry.space_group_name_H-M   'P 1'
#
loop_
_entity.id
_entity.type
_entity.pdbx_description
1 polymer ?
#
loop_
_entity_poly.entity_id
_entity_poly.type
_entity_poly.pdbx_seq_one_letter_code
_entity_poly.pdbx_strand_id
1 'polypeptide(L)'
;MGGVIGYQLGATRFGEFVQPLFASYGFVGHMETVGRVYRDNMMLALVTSGDTPIPYMLYTMMAGASSLPVPPFIVGSLLGRALKYVPIAALAYLFGPAVHRILRRYGGAVVLVVVVALVASLLLGR
;
A
#
# COMPACT_ATOMS: atom_id res chain seq x y z
N MET A 1 6.91 10.01 -6.61
CA MET A 1 8.29 9.77 -7.09
C MET A 1 8.87 8.43 -6.62
N GLY A 2 8.82 8.08 -5.33
CA GLY A 2 9.38 6.80 -4.85
C GLY A 2 8.84 5.51 -5.52
N GLY A 3 7.58 5.50 -5.96
CA GLY A 3 6.99 4.31 -6.61
C GLY A 3 7.53 3.99 -8.00
N VAL A 4 7.79 5.02 -8.83
CA VAL A 4 8.36 4.84 -10.17
C VAL A 4 9.81 4.36 -10.07
N ILE A 5 10.56 4.90 -9.09
CA ILE A 5 11.93 4.46 -8.78
C ILE A 5 11.91 2.99 -8.35
N GLY A 6 11.00 2.60 -7.46
CA GLY A 6 10.84 1.22 -7.05
C GLY A 6 10.49 0.29 -8.22
N TYR A 7 9.57 0.69 -9.09
CA TYR A 7 9.24 -0.05 -10.32
C TYR A 7 10.46 -0.22 -11.23
N GLN A 8 11.22 0.84 -11.48
CA GLN A 8 12.43 0.77 -12.31
C GLN A 8 13.50 -0.15 -11.71
N LEU A 9 13.73 -0.06 -10.40
CA LEU A 9 14.67 -0.92 -9.67
C LEU A 9 14.24 -2.38 -9.70
N GLY A 10 12.93 -2.64 -9.57
CA GLY A 10 12.35 -3.96 -9.74
C GLY A 10 12.59 -4.53 -11.13
N ALA A 11 12.35 -3.73 -12.17
CA ALA A 11 12.48 -4.16 -13.56
C ALA A 11 13.93 -4.42 -13.99
N THR A 12 14.90 -3.73 -13.39
CA THR A 12 16.31 -3.76 -13.85
C THR A 12 17.29 -4.42 -12.88
N ARG A 13 17.03 -4.36 -11.56
CA ARG A 13 17.97 -4.78 -10.50
C ARG A 13 17.28 -5.51 -9.35
N PHE A 14 16.37 -6.43 -9.67
CA PHE A 14 15.65 -7.20 -8.65
C PHE A 14 16.58 -7.98 -7.71
N GLY A 15 17.54 -8.74 -8.26
CA GLY A 15 18.42 -9.61 -7.46
C GLY A 15 19.35 -8.84 -6.51
N GLU A 16 19.86 -7.69 -6.94
CA GLU A 16 20.83 -6.91 -6.17
C GLU A 16 20.20 -6.09 -5.04
N PHE A 17 19.01 -5.53 -5.26
CA PHE A 17 18.37 -4.63 -4.29
C PHE A 17 17.21 -5.27 -3.55
N VAL A 18 16.40 -6.11 -4.21
CA VAL A 18 15.15 -6.61 -3.65
C VAL A 18 15.39 -7.79 -2.71
N GLN A 19 16.22 -8.75 -3.08
CA GLN A 19 16.55 -9.88 -2.18
C GLN A 19 17.12 -9.44 -0.82
N PRO A 20 18.16 -8.58 -0.74
CA PRO A 20 18.71 -8.16 0.54
C PRO A 20 17.75 -7.28 1.35
N LEU A 21 16.89 -6.49 0.68
CA LEU A 21 15.80 -5.76 1.35
C LEU A 21 14.76 -6.72 1.95
N PHE A 22 14.35 -7.76 1.22
CA PHE A 22 13.44 -8.75 1.78
C PHE A 22 14.08 -9.56 2.91
N ALA A 23 15.40 -9.81 2.83
CA ALA A 23 16.16 -10.47 3.88
C ALA A 23 16.28 -9.63 5.16
N SER A 24 16.53 -8.32 5.04
CA SER A 24 16.62 -7.43 6.21
C SER A 24 15.30 -7.29 6.95
N TYR A 25 14.16 -7.41 6.25
CA TYR A 25 12.83 -7.44 6.85
C TYR A 25 12.37 -8.84 7.29
N GLY A 26 13.19 -9.89 7.13
CA GLY A 26 12.83 -11.26 7.51
C GLY A 26 11.77 -11.93 6.62
N PHE A 27 11.46 -11.34 5.45
CA PHE A 27 10.44 -11.84 4.53
C PHE A 27 10.96 -12.87 3.51
N VAL A 28 12.17 -13.42 3.71
CA VAL A 28 12.80 -14.36 2.75
C VAL A 28 11.90 -15.56 2.45
N GLY A 29 11.34 -16.21 3.47
CA GLY A 29 10.44 -17.35 3.30
C GLY A 29 9.08 -16.99 2.71
N HIS A 30 8.72 -15.71 2.69
CA HIS A 30 7.47 -15.22 2.13
C HIS A 30 7.64 -14.66 0.71
N MET A 31 8.86 -14.52 0.19
CA MET A 31 9.09 -13.98 -1.15
C MET A 31 8.37 -14.78 -2.23
N GLU A 32 8.34 -16.10 -2.11
CA GLU A 32 7.70 -16.97 -3.09
C GLU A 32 6.16 -16.85 -3.03
N THR A 33 5.59 -16.84 -1.82
CA THR A 33 4.16 -16.64 -1.59
C THR A 33 3.71 -15.24 -2.01
N VAL A 34 4.45 -14.21 -1.62
CA VAL A 34 4.19 -12.81 -2.00
C VAL A 34 4.29 -12.67 -3.51
N GLY A 35 5.33 -13.23 -4.14
CA GLY A 35 5.49 -13.24 -5.59
C GLY A 35 4.36 -13.95 -6.32
N ARG A 36 3.87 -15.09 -5.79
CA ARG A 36 2.73 -15.82 -6.36
C ARG A 36 1.43 -15.01 -6.25
N VAL A 37 1.10 -14.52 -5.06
CA VAL A 37 -0.09 -13.66 -4.84
C VAL A 37 0.00 -12.41 -5.72
N TYR A 38 1.20 -11.86 -5.89
CA TYR A 38 1.43 -10.74 -6.79
C TYR A 38 1.12 -11.08 -8.25
N ARG A 39 1.64 -12.18 -8.79
CA ARG A 39 1.37 -12.57 -10.18
C ARG A 39 -0.12 -12.74 -10.45
N ASP A 40 -0.85 -13.31 -9.48
CA ASP A 40 -2.27 -13.63 -9.67
C ASP A 40 -3.19 -12.43 -9.38
N ASN A 41 -2.77 -11.48 -8.52
CA ASN A 41 -3.62 -10.39 -8.01
C ASN A 41 -2.93 -9.02 -8.05
N MET A 42 -2.05 -8.80 -9.02
CA MET A 42 -1.13 -7.65 -9.13
C MET A 42 -1.78 -6.29 -8.86
N MET A 43 -2.96 -6.04 -9.44
CA MET A 43 -3.67 -4.77 -9.29
C MET A 43 -4.26 -4.63 -7.89
N LEU A 44 -4.86 -5.70 -7.36
CA LEU A 44 -5.40 -5.73 -5.99
C LEU A 44 -4.28 -5.52 -4.97
N ALA A 45 -3.14 -6.20 -5.13
CA ALA A 45 -1.98 -6.07 -4.26
C ALA A 45 -1.43 -4.63 -4.22
N LEU A 46 -1.41 -3.93 -5.38
CA LEU A 46 -1.02 -2.52 -5.45
C LEU A 46 -2.03 -1.59 -4.77
N VAL A 47 -3.33 -1.86 -4.91
CA VAL A 47 -4.37 -1.05 -4.25
C VAL A 47 -4.33 -1.25 -2.73
N THR A 48 -4.19 -2.48 -2.25
CA THR A 48 -4.13 -2.79 -0.80
C THR A 48 -2.75 -2.54 -0.19
N SER A 49 -1.73 -2.23 -0.99
CA SER A 49 -0.37 -1.96 -0.51
C SER A 49 -0.30 -0.83 0.53
N GLY A 50 -1.29 0.06 0.52
CA GLY A 50 -1.43 1.13 1.50
C GLY A 50 -1.69 0.63 2.93
N ASP A 51 -2.34 -0.51 3.08
CA ASP A 51 -2.94 -0.91 4.37
C ASP A 51 -2.22 -2.09 5.03
N THR A 52 -1.20 -2.62 4.35
CA THR A 52 -0.34 -3.66 4.90
C THR A 52 0.84 -3.08 5.68
N PRO A 53 1.42 -3.84 6.64
CA PRO A 53 2.67 -3.46 7.31
C PRO A 53 3.90 -3.55 6.38
N ILE A 54 3.73 -4.07 5.16
CA ILE A 54 4.81 -4.24 4.19
C ILE A 54 5.10 -2.87 3.53
N PRO A 55 6.37 -2.46 3.41
CA PRO A 55 6.72 -1.18 2.78
C PRO A 55 6.21 -1.09 1.34
N TYR A 56 5.52 0.01 1.00
CA TYR A 56 5.03 0.30 -0.37
C TYR A 56 6.11 0.16 -1.44
N MET A 57 7.36 0.48 -1.11
CA MET A 57 8.48 0.35 -2.06
C MET A 57 8.66 -1.11 -2.55
N LEU A 58 8.49 -2.10 -1.66
CA LEU A 58 8.59 -3.52 -2.05
C LEU A 58 7.48 -3.91 -3.02
N TYR A 59 6.26 -3.39 -2.83
CA TYR A 59 5.15 -3.57 -3.78
C TYR A 59 5.50 -3.05 -5.17
N THR A 60 6.09 -1.85 -5.24
CA THR A 60 6.49 -1.26 -6.53
C THR A 60 7.66 -1.99 -7.19
N MET A 61 8.63 -2.48 -6.41
CA MET A 61 9.73 -3.31 -6.91
C MET A 61 9.23 -4.64 -7.45
N MET A 62 8.29 -5.30 -6.77
CA MET A 62 7.68 -6.54 -7.25
C MET A 62 6.89 -6.32 -8.54
N ALA A 63 6.18 -5.20 -8.67
CA ALA A 63 5.47 -4.84 -9.90
C ALA A 63 6.43 -4.68 -11.09
N GLY A 64 7.57 -4.00 -10.89
CA GLY A 64 8.60 -3.87 -11.91
C GLY A 64 9.27 -5.18 -12.28
N ALA A 65 9.62 -6.00 -11.27
CA ALA A 65 10.26 -7.30 -11.46
C ALA A 65 9.41 -8.28 -12.26
N SER A 66 8.10 -8.16 -12.12
CA SER A 66 7.14 -9.00 -12.81
C SER A 66 6.66 -8.38 -14.13
N SER A 67 7.29 -7.29 -14.59
CA SER A 67 7.00 -6.61 -15.85
C SER A 67 5.55 -6.18 -16.03
N LEU A 68 4.90 -5.74 -14.93
CA LEU A 68 3.52 -5.22 -14.99
C LEU A 68 3.47 -3.98 -15.88
N PRO A 69 2.55 -3.87 -16.86
CA PRO A 69 2.48 -2.69 -17.70
C PRO A 69 2.39 -1.38 -16.89
N VAL A 70 3.08 -0.35 -17.34
CA VAL A 70 3.17 0.93 -16.61
C VAL A 70 1.78 1.57 -16.37
N PRO A 71 0.82 1.57 -17.31
CA PRO A 71 -0.49 2.17 -17.07
C PRO A 71 -1.27 1.56 -15.87
N PRO A 72 -1.50 0.23 -15.77
CA PRO A 72 -2.16 -0.36 -14.61
C PRO A 72 -1.35 -0.22 -13.32
N PHE A 73 -0.01 -0.20 -13.41
CA PHE A 73 0.84 0.11 -12.26
C PHE A 73 0.57 1.52 -11.70
N ILE A 74 0.51 2.54 -12.58
CA ILE A 74 0.24 3.93 -12.17
C ILE A 74 -1.16 4.03 -11.58
N VAL A 75 -2.17 3.47 -12.24
CA VAL A 75 -3.56 3.51 -11.78
C VAL A 75 -3.69 2.81 -10.42
N GLY A 76 -3.18 1.58 -10.28
CA GLY A 76 -3.23 0.84 -9.01
C GLY A 76 -2.48 1.55 -7.89
N SER A 77 -1.31 2.13 -8.19
CA SER A 77 -0.53 2.93 -7.24
C SER A 77 -1.25 4.19 -6.78
N LEU A 78 -1.91 4.88 -7.71
CA LEU A 78 -2.67 6.10 -7.40
C LEU A 78 -3.88 5.76 -6.53
N LEU A 79 -4.64 4.72 -6.91
CA LEU A 79 -5.80 4.24 -6.17
C LEU A 79 -5.43 3.78 -4.76
N GLY A 80 -4.39 2.95 -4.59
CA GLY A 80 -3.98 2.49 -3.27
C GLY A 80 -3.52 3.61 -2.35
N ARG A 81 -2.84 4.63 -2.90
CA ARG A 81 -2.46 5.82 -2.15
C ARG A 81 -3.67 6.70 -1.82
N ALA A 82 -4.57 6.90 -2.77
CA ALA A 82 -5.78 7.67 -2.53
C ALA A 82 -6.62 7.01 -1.43
N LEU A 83 -6.81 5.68 -1.48
CA LEU A 83 -7.55 4.92 -0.47
C LEU A 83 -6.94 5.06 0.92
N LYS A 84 -5.60 5.07 1.04
CA LYS A 84 -4.93 5.27 2.33
C LYS A 84 -5.06 6.71 2.85
N TYR A 85 -4.74 7.70 2.01
CA TYR A 85 -4.50 9.07 2.48
C TYR A 85 -5.74 9.97 2.39
N VAL A 86 -6.64 9.75 1.42
CA VAL A 86 -7.83 10.60 1.25
C VAL A 86 -8.78 10.49 2.44
N PRO A 87 -9.11 9.29 2.97
CA PRO A 87 -9.96 9.18 4.16
C PRO A 87 -9.33 9.85 5.38
N ILE A 88 -8.02 9.67 5.56
CA ILE A 88 -7.26 10.29 6.65
C ILE A 88 -7.30 11.82 6.52
N ALA A 89 -7.08 12.34 5.32
CA ALA A 89 -7.12 13.77 5.04
C ALA A 89 -8.53 14.35 5.21
N ALA A 90 -9.57 13.64 4.75
CA ALA A 90 -10.96 14.03 4.91
C ALA A 90 -11.36 14.09 6.39
N LEU A 91 -10.99 13.08 7.19
CA LEU A 91 -11.20 13.12 8.64
C LEU A 91 -10.41 14.23 9.31
N ALA A 92 -9.14 14.42 8.94
CA ALA A 92 -8.33 15.50 9.49
C ALA A 92 -8.90 16.88 9.16
N TYR A 93 -9.51 17.04 7.99
CA TYR A 93 -10.22 18.26 7.59
C TYR A 93 -11.50 18.48 8.40
N LEU A 94 -12.30 17.43 8.62
CA LEU A 94 -13.58 17.52 9.34
C LEU A 94 -13.43 17.67 10.87
N PHE A 95 -12.50 16.91 11.47
CA PHE A 95 -12.37 16.77 12.93
C PHE A 95 -11.08 17.39 13.49
N GLY A 96 -10.20 17.93 12.63
CA GLY A 96 -9.07 18.74 13.03
C GLY A 96 -8.07 18.05 13.98
N PRO A 97 -7.67 18.69 15.09
CA PRO A 97 -6.63 18.18 16.00
C PRO A 97 -6.93 16.83 16.65
N ALA A 98 -8.20 16.40 16.72
CA ALA A 98 -8.59 15.13 17.31
C ALA A 98 -8.02 13.94 16.52
N VAL A 99 -8.09 14.01 15.20
CA VAL A 99 -7.60 12.95 14.29
C VAL A 99 -6.08 12.85 14.33
N HIS A 100 -5.37 13.96 14.48
CA HIS A 100 -3.92 13.96 14.70
C HIS A 100 -3.52 13.19 15.95
N ARG A 101 -4.32 13.27 17.02
CA ARG A 101 -4.08 12.52 18.27
C ARG A 101 -4.27 11.02 18.07
N ILE A 102 -5.29 10.63 17.32
CA ILE A 102 -5.60 9.23 16.97
C ILE A 102 -4.52 8.66 16.04
N LEU A 103 -4.14 9.39 14.99
CA LEU A 103 -3.06 9.02 14.06
C LEU A 103 -1.75 8.74 14.79
N ARG A 104 -1.34 9.64 15.70
CA ARG A 104 -0.11 9.45 16.50
C ARG A 104 -0.17 8.25 17.43
N ARG A 105 -1.36 7.83 17.86
CA ARG A 105 -1.50 6.75 18.86
C ARG A 105 -1.76 5.37 18.24
N TYR A 106 -2.43 5.29 17.10
CA TYR A 106 -2.91 4.02 16.53
C TYR A 106 -2.47 3.77 15.07
N GLY A 107 -1.81 4.73 14.42
CA GLY A 107 -1.38 4.61 13.03
C GLY A 107 -2.52 4.73 12.00
N GLY A 108 -2.15 4.79 10.72
CA GLY A 108 -3.10 5.05 9.62
C GLY A 108 -4.14 3.94 9.39
N ALA A 109 -3.78 2.68 9.63
CA ALA A 109 -4.68 1.54 9.41
C ALA A 109 -5.90 1.57 10.34
N VAL A 110 -5.71 1.92 11.62
CA VAL A 110 -6.82 2.03 12.58
C VAL A 110 -7.76 3.18 12.21
N VAL A 111 -7.21 4.29 11.70
CA VAL A 111 -8.02 5.40 11.20
C VAL A 111 -8.88 4.98 10.01
N LEU A 112 -8.31 4.20 9.07
CA LEU A 112 -9.08 3.67 7.94
C LEU A 112 -10.24 2.79 8.41
N VAL A 113 -10.01 1.88 9.36
CA VAL A 113 -11.07 1.03 9.94
C VAL A 113 -12.17 1.87 10.57
N VAL A 114 -11.81 2.91 11.32
CA VAL A 114 -12.78 3.84 11.94
C VAL A 114 -13.60 4.58 10.87
N VAL A 115 -12.97 5.04 9.77
CA VAL A 115 -13.71 5.65 8.66
C VAL A 115 -14.70 4.68 8.05
N VAL A 116 -14.25 3.48 7.72
CA VAL A 116 -15.10 2.45 7.10
C VAL A 116 -16.28 2.11 8.01
N ALA A 117 -16.03 1.95 9.31
CA ALA A 117 -17.09 1.72 10.30
C ALA A 117 -18.08 2.88 10.41
N LEU A 118 -17.60 4.14 10.40
CA LEU A 118 -18.44 5.33 10.46
C LEU A 118 -19.31 5.50 9.21
N VAL A 119 -18.74 5.25 8.02
CA VAL A 119 -19.48 5.28 6.75
C VAL A 119 -20.51 4.16 6.71
N ALA A 120 -20.14 2.96 7.15
CA ALA A 120 -21.05 1.82 7.22
C ALA A 120 -22.23 2.07 8.17
N SER A 121 -22.00 2.66 9.34
CA SER A 121 -23.08 2.96 10.30
C SER A 121 -24.04 4.05 9.79
N LEU A 122 -23.54 5.06 9.07
CA LEU A 122 -24.38 6.08 8.42
C LEU A 122 -25.24 5.51 7.28
N LEU A 123 -24.74 4.51 6.55
CA LEU A 123 -25.49 3.85 5.48
C LEU A 123 -26.52 2.85 6.00
N LEU A 124 -26.20 2.11 7.08
CA LEU A 124 -27.10 1.14 7.73
C LEU A 124 -28.15 1.81 8.64
N GLY A 125 -27.90 3.03 9.10
CA GLY A 125 -28.81 3.82 9.92
C GLY A 125 -29.88 4.60 9.14
N ARG A 126 -30.00 4.37 7.83
CA ARG A 126 -31.08 4.87 6.95
C ARG A 126 -32.01 3.72 6.56
#